data_AF-A0A8T9CBY4-F1
#
_entry.id   AF-A0A8T9CBY4-F1
#
_cell.length_a   1.000
_cell.length_b   1.000
_cell.length_c   1.000
_cell.angle_alpha   90.00
_cell.angle_beta   90.00
_cell.angle_gamma   90.00
#
_symmetry.space_group_name_H-M   'P 1'
#
loop_
_entity.id
_entity.type
_entity.pdbx_description
1 polymer ?
#
loop_
_entity_poly.entity_id
_entity_poly.type
_entity_poly.pdbx_seq_one_letter_code
_entity_poly.pdbx_strand_id
1 'polypeptide(L)'
;MFNRFFGGGGMGGFGGGGLFNESPGFVFNMNGGPGIRVHQFGGRAPRRRPRDPNAPEEPPPSLRDILKGLLPLLIVLILPLLSSIFSGSGSSSGPSMRFDGAVPPHTMSRHTNKMKVDYWLNPVEVDGFTSRQFHHLDQTAEIQYVQQLRVFCEEEMEARSRLVQEAQGWFVQDTAKMHKAKNMEMANCRKLESLGLLRN
;
A
#
# COMPACT_ATOMS: atom_id res chain seq x y z
N MET A 1 -12.44 27.78 -1.29
CA MET A 1 -11.36 27.06 -0.59
C MET A 1 -10.07 26.91 -1.41
N PHE A 2 -10.11 26.87 -2.74
CA PHE A 2 -8.89 26.80 -3.57
C PHE A 2 -8.06 28.11 -3.64
N ASN A 3 -8.66 29.28 -3.37
CA ASN A 3 -7.94 30.56 -3.32
C ASN A 3 -7.06 30.78 -2.08
N ARG A 4 -7.10 29.86 -1.10
CA ARG A 4 -6.20 29.93 0.07
C ARG A 4 -4.91 29.15 -0.12
N PHE A 5 -4.79 28.40 -1.22
CA PHE A 5 -3.59 27.60 -1.52
C PHE A 5 -2.76 28.17 -2.68
N PHE A 6 -3.35 29.01 -3.56
CA PHE A 6 -2.64 29.64 -4.68
C PHE A 6 -2.78 31.18 -4.72
N GLY A 7 -3.50 31.78 -3.77
CA GLY A 7 -3.64 33.22 -3.62
C GLY A 7 -2.57 33.77 -2.69
N GLY A 8 -1.54 34.37 -3.28
CA GLY A 8 -0.29 34.75 -2.63
C GLY A 8 -0.43 35.61 -1.35
N GLY A 9 0.48 35.34 -0.42
CA GLY A 9 0.77 36.19 0.71
C GLY A 9 1.14 35.42 1.96
N GLY A 10 2.45 35.24 2.18
CA GLY A 10 2.99 35.07 3.53
C GLY A 10 3.52 33.68 3.88
N MET A 11 4.62 33.27 3.25
CA MET A 11 5.62 32.40 3.90
C MET A 11 6.92 32.50 3.09
N GLY A 12 7.94 33.14 3.64
CA GLY A 12 9.21 33.31 2.93
C GLY A 12 10.13 34.35 3.56
N GLY A 13 10.16 34.41 4.89
CA GLY A 13 11.22 35.11 5.60
C GLY A 13 12.29 34.12 6.02
N PHE A 14 13.20 33.77 5.12
CA PHE A 14 14.64 33.59 5.42
C PHE A 14 15.43 33.25 4.15
N GLY A 15 16.35 34.14 3.77
CA GLY A 15 17.56 33.75 3.03
C GLY A 15 17.61 34.13 1.55
N GLY A 16 18.49 35.09 1.24
CA GLY A 16 19.33 35.03 0.05
C GLY A 16 18.82 35.78 -1.17
N GLY A 17 19.60 36.78 -1.59
CA GLY A 17 19.31 37.60 -2.76
C GLY A 17 19.48 36.86 -4.08
N GLY A 18 18.86 37.46 -5.11
CA GLY A 18 19.25 37.44 -6.52
C GLY A 18 19.36 36.07 -7.18
N LEU A 19 18.40 35.75 -8.08
CA LEU A 19 18.65 35.01 -9.34
C LEU A 19 17.39 34.73 -10.18
N PHE A 20 16.25 35.41 -9.97
CA PHE A 20 15.08 35.26 -10.84
C PHE A 20 14.47 36.60 -11.24
N ASN A 21 15.33 37.52 -11.66
CA ASN A 21 14.96 38.83 -12.20
C ASN A 21 15.00 38.86 -13.75
N GLU A 22 14.70 37.75 -14.43
CA GLU A 22 14.67 37.71 -15.89
C GLU A 22 13.71 36.63 -16.44
N SER A 23 12.54 37.11 -16.93
CA SER A 23 11.75 36.56 -18.05
C SER A 23 11.01 35.20 -17.88
N PRO A 24 10.04 34.91 -18.78
CA PRO A 24 8.84 35.66 -19.13
C PRO A 24 7.57 34.84 -18.79
N GLY A 25 6.43 35.52 -18.65
CA GLY A 25 5.16 34.89 -18.27
C GLY A 25 4.75 33.72 -19.17
N PHE A 26 4.27 32.65 -18.54
CA PHE A 26 3.62 31.54 -19.23
C PHE A 26 2.32 32.03 -19.89
N VAL A 27 2.40 32.37 -21.18
CA VAL A 27 1.23 32.53 -22.05
C VAL A 27 0.92 31.19 -22.70
N PHE A 28 -0.23 30.60 -22.38
CA PHE A 28 -0.84 29.63 -23.27
C PHE A 28 -1.34 30.39 -24.50
N ASN A 29 -0.50 30.50 -25.52
CA ASN A 29 -0.93 30.91 -26.85
C ASN A 29 -1.71 29.74 -27.47
N MET A 30 -2.98 29.60 -27.10
CA MET A 30 -3.92 28.80 -27.87
C MET A 30 -4.30 29.65 -29.09
N ASN A 31 -3.64 29.35 -30.20
CA ASN A 31 -3.98 29.85 -31.53
C ASN A 31 -5.37 29.33 -31.94
N GLY A 32 -6.44 29.97 -31.47
CA GLY A 32 -7.81 29.51 -31.70
C GLY A 32 -8.89 30.54 -31.41
N GLY A 33 -9.34 31.25 -32.46
CA GLY A 33 -10.73 31.73 -32.59
C GLY A 33 -11.03 33.17 -32.12
N PRO A 34 -11.83 33.94 -32.89
CA PRO A 34 -12.18 35.31 -32.53
C PRO A 34 -13.18 35.32 -31.37
N GLY A 35 -12.79 35.86 -30.22
CA GLY A 35 -13.75 36.20 -29.16
C GLY A 35 -13.29 36.02 -27.71
N ILE A 36 -12.13 35.42 -27.43
CA ILE A 36 -11.72 35.17 -26.04
C ILE A 36 -10.83 36.32 -25.53
N ARG A 37 -11.40 37.21 -24.71
CA ARG A 37 -10.63 38.18 -23.93
C ARG A 37 -10.00 37.47 -22.74
N VAL A 38 -8.69 37.24 -22.79
CA VAL A 38 -7.91 36.83 -21.62
C VAL A 38 -7.81 38.02 -20.66
N HIS A 39 -8.44 37.89 -19.48
CA HIS A 39 -8.24 38.85 -18.40
C HIS A 39 -6.83 38.66 -17.83
N GLN A 40 -5.93 39.58 -18.21
CA GLN A 40 -4.62 39.72 -17.60
C GLN A 40 -4.81 40.21 -16.16
N PHE A 41 -4.87 39.30 -15.18
CA PHE A 41 -4.80 39.64 -13.76
C PHE A 41 -3.34 39.92 -13.37
N GLY A 42 -2.75 40.94 -14.03
CA GLY A 42 -1.41 41.46 -13.78
C GLY A 42 -1.51 42.92 -13.35
N GLY A 43 -2.16 43.17 -12.21
CA GLY A 43 -2.27 44.49 -11.60
C GLY A 43 -1.20 44.68 -10.53
N ARG A 44 -0.39 45.74 -10.68
CA ARG A 44 0.59 46.23 -9.69
C ARG A 44 0.01 46.18 -8.28
N ALA A 45 0.73 45.52 -7.38
CA ALA A 45 0.63 45.53 -5.92
C ALA A 45 -0.69 46.08 -5.32
N PRO A 46 -1.50 45.26 -4.61
CA PRO A 46 -2.72 45.74 -3.98
C PRO A 46 -2.37 46.82 -2.94
N ARG A 47 -2.73 48.07 -3.24
CA ARG A 47 -2.72 49.16 -2.26
C ARG A 47 -3.72 48.81 -1.17
N ARG A 48 -3.21 48.39 0.00
CA ARG A 48 -4.00 48.26 1.22
C ARG A 48 -4.63 49.61 1.54
N ARG A 49 -5.94 49.63 1.75
CA ARG A 49 -6.68 50.77 2.30
C ARG A 49 -6.12 51.07 3.70
N PRO A 50 -5.90 52.34 4.10
CA PRO A 50 -5.48 52.68 5.45
C PRO A 50 -6.43 52.04 6.47
N ARG A 51 -5.85 51.24 7.39
CA ARG A 51 -6.58 50.59 8.47
C ARG A 51 -6.90 51.65 9.52
N ASP A 52 -8.16 51.72 9.90
CA ASP A 52 -8.64 52.55 11.02
C ASP A 52 -7.92 52.07 12.30
N PRO A 53 -7.25 52.95 13.08
CA PRO A 53 -6.51 52.54 14.28
C PRO A 53 -7.38 51.99 15.42
N ASN A 54 -8.72 51.99 15.28
CA ASN A 54 -9.67 51.48 16.26
C ASN A 54 -10.36 50.15 15.88
N ALA A 55 -9.87 49.42 14.87
CA ALA A 55 -10.42 48.11 14.53
C ALA A 55 -10.01 47.07 15.61
N PRO A 56 -10.97 46.35 16.25
CA PRO A 56 -10.66 45.34 17.25
C PRO A 56 -9.75 44.24 16.66
N GLU A 57 -8.77 43.79 17.46
CA GLU A 57 -7.91 42.66 17.09
C GLU A 57 -8.78 41.46 16.73
N GLU A 58 -8.51 40.86 15.57
CA GLU A 58 -9.14 39.59 15.22
C GLU A 58 -8.73 38.56 16.29
N PRO A 59 -9.69 37.88 16.95
CA PRO A 59 -9.36 36.93 17.99
C PRO A 59 -8.46 35.83 17.42
N PRO A 60 -7.46 35.37 18.20
CA PRO A 60 -6.56 34.32 17.74
C PRO A 60 -7.37 33.10 17.28
N PRO A 61 -6.98 32.45 16.17
CA PRO A 61 -7.74 31.35 15.61
C PRO A 61 -7.93 30.27 16.68
N SER A 62 -9.19 29.93 16.92
CA SER A 62 -9.51 28.94 17.94
C SER A 62 -8.98 27.57 17.53
N LEU A 63 -8.62 26.72 18.51
CA LEU A 63 -8.16 25.34 18.25
C LEU A 63 -9.17 24.55 17.38
N ARG A 64 -10.46 24.89 17.46
CA ARG A 64 -11.53 24.31 16.65
C ARG A 64 -11.40 24.66 15.17
N ASP A 65 -10.91 25.85 14.83
CA ASP A 65 -10.74 26.29 13.44
C ASP A 65 -9.49 25.68 12.81
N ILE A 66 -8.45 25.45 13.61
CA ILE A 66 -7.25 24.70 13.22
C ILE A 66 -7.61 23.22 12.94
N LEU A 67 -8.38 22.59 13.84
CA LEU A 67 -8.86 21.21 13.66
C LEU A 67 -9.74 21.05 12.41
N LYS A 68 -10.63 22.00 12.13
CA LYS A 68 -11.43 22.02 10.89
C LYS A 68 -10.57 22.16 9.63
N GLY A 69 -9.48 22.93 9.71
CA GLY A 69 -8.52 23.06 8.62
C GLY A 69 -7.69 21.80 8.35
N LEU A 70 -7.45 20.98 9.38
CA LEU A 70 -6.65 19.76 9.28
C LEU A 70 -7.48 18.52 8.90
N LEU A 71 -8.81 18.55 9.07
CA LEU A 71 -9.74 17.48 8.74
C LEU A 71 -9.56 16.90 7.31
N PRO A 72 -9.47 17.70 6.23
CA PRO A 72 -9.30 17.15 4.88
C PRO A 72 -7.98 16.39 4.70
N LEU A 73 -6.90 16.79 5.39
CA LEU A 73 -5.63 16.07 5.37
C LEU A 73 -5.72 14.75 6.14
N LEU A 74 -6.41 14.77 7.28
CA LEU A 74 -6.65 13.58 8.11
C LEU A 74 -7.41 12.48 7.37
N ILE A 75 -8.41 12.84 6.56
CA ILE A 75 -9.19 11.87 5.78
C ILE A 75 -8.32 11.20 4.71
N VAL A 76 -7.49 11.97 4.00
CA VAL A 76 -6.59 11.44 2.97
C VAL A 76 -5.51 10.55 3.58
N LEU A 77 -5.11 10.78 4.83
CA LEU A 77 -4.11 9.99 5.54
C LEU A 77 -4.70 8.70 6.14
N ILE A 78 -5.89 8.77 6.76
CA ILE A 78 -6.47 7.63 7.47
C ILE A 78 -7.03 6.58 6.51
N LEU A 79 -7.67 6.98 5.41
CA LEU A 79 -8.27 6.03 4.45
C LEU A 79 -7.28 5.01 3.85
N PRO A 80 -6.08 5.37 3.36
CA PRO A 80 -5.12 4.39 2.86
C PRO A 80 -4.53 3.53 3.97
N LEU A 81 -4.41 4.05 5.20
CA LEU A 81 -3.97 3.27 6.35
C LEU A 81 -5.03 2.23 6.72
N LEU A 82 -6.30 2.62 6.83
CA LEU A 82 -7.40 1.66 7.01
C LEU A 82 -7.41 0.60 5.90
N SER A 83 -7.26 1.03 4.64
CA SER A 83 -7.21 0.11 3.50
C SER A 83 -6.03 -0.87 3.58
N SER A 84 -4.86 -0.43 4.04
CA SER A 84 -3.68 -1.29 4.27
C SER A 84 -3.92 -2.32 5.37
N ILE A 85 -4.54 -1.93 6.48
CA ILE A 85 -4.82 -2.84 7.59
C ILE A 85 -5.87 -3.88 7.16
N PHE A 86 -6.96 -3.46 6.51
CA PHE A 86 -8.01 -4.36 6.01
C PHE A 86 -7.55 -5.24 4.84
N SER A 87 -6.58 -4.78 4.03
CA SER A 87 -5.99 -5.59 2.95
C SER A 87 -4.92 -6.56 3.46
N GLY A 88 -4.33 -6.31 4.63
CA GLY A 88 -3.41 -7.23 5.31
C GLY A 88 -4.12 -8.25 6.21
N SER A 89 -5.28 -7.88 6.77
CA SER A 89 -6.13 -8.74 7.61
C SER A 89 -7.21 -9.45 6.79
N GLY A 90 -6.82 -10.07 5.68
CA GLY A 90 -7.66 -11.05 4.98
C GLY A 90 -7.84 -12.31 5.82
N SER A 91 -8.39 -12.18 7.03
CA SER A 91 -9.21 -13.24 7.63
C SER A 91 -10.35 -13.43 6.66
N SER A 92 -10.18 -14.39 5.74
CA SER A 92 -11.19 -14.82 4.80
C SER A 92 -12.51 -14.88 5.52
N SER A 93 -13.52 -14.14 5.06
CA SER A 93 -14.91 -14.28 5.52
C SER A 93 -15.51 -15.62 5.07
N GLY A 94 -14.66 -16.63 4.93
CA GLY A 94 -14.95 -17.98 4.51
C GLY A 94 -14.61 -18.96 5.63
N PRO A 95 -15.11 -20.19 5.51
CA PRO A 95 -14.86 -21.23 6.49
C PRO A 95 -13.37 -21.47 6.67
N SER A 96 -12.98 -21.87 7.87
CA SER A 96 -11.61 -22.21 8.21
C SER A 96 -11.18 -23.46 7.42
N MET A 97 -10.05 -23.36 6.72
CA MET A 97 -9.54 -24.43 5.85
C MET A 97 -8.13 -24.81 6.29
N ARG A 98 -7.80 -26.09 6.19
CA ARG A 98 -6.48 -26.63 6.54
C ARG A 98 -5.93 -27.48 5.40
N PHE A 99 -4.61 -27.46 5.21
CA PHE A 99 -3.93 -28.21 4.13
C PHE A 99 -2.98 -29.30 4.64
N ASP A 100 -2.78 -29.43 5.97
CA ASP A 100 -1.81 -30.39 6.52
C ASP A 100 -2.42 -31.76 6.89
N GLY A 101 -3.75 -31.89 6.91
CA GLY A 101 -4.45 -33.15 7.24
C GLY A 101 -5.74 -32.98 8.04
N ALA A 102 -6.54 -34.04 8.10
CA ALA A 102 -7.77 -34.11 8.89
C ALA A 102 -7.46 -34.04 10.38
N VAL A 103 -7.84 -32.94 11.02
CA VAL A 103 -7.71 -32.75 12.47
C VAL A 103 -9.02 -32.13 12.95
N PRO A 104 -9.71 -32.70 13.95
CA PRO A 104 -10.93 -32.10 14.48
C PRO A 104 -10.69 -30.63 14.88
N PRO A 105 -11.55 -29.68 14.46
CA PRO A 105 -12.88 -29.84 13.85
C PRO A 105 -12.92 -30.05 12.32
N HIS A 106 -11.79 -29.97 11.63
CA HIS A 106 -11.66 -30.12 10.17
C HIS A 106 -11.59 -31.60 9.75
N THR A 107 -12.76 -32.23 9.58
CA THR A 107 -12.88 -33.65 9.22
C THR A 107 -13.28 -33.89 7.76
N MET A 108 -13.91 -32.91 7.10
CA MET A 108 -14.40 -33.07 5.74
C MET A 108 -13.27 -32.77 4.74
N SER A 109 -12.77 -33.81 4.05
CA SER A 109 -11.79 -33.64 2.97
C SER A 109 -12.46 -33.27 1.66
N ARG A 110 -11.92 -32.26 0.97
CA ARG A 110 -12.24 -31.95 -0.42
C ARG A 110 -10.94 -31.72 -1.18
N HIS A 111 -11.02 -31.80 -2.51
CA HIS A 111 -9.90 -31.48 -3.39
C HIS A 111 -10.25 -30.28 -4.26
N THR A 112 -9.26 -29.45 -4.55
CA THR A 112 -9.44 -28.31 -5.46
C THR A 112 -9.54 -28.77 -6.92
N ASN A 113 -10.17 -27.97 -7.77
CA ASN A 113 -10.51 -28.39 -9.14
C ASN A 113 -9.30 -28.34 -10.10
N LYS A 114 -8.45 -27.31 -10.01
CA LYS A 114 -7.31 -27.13 -10.93
C LYS A 114 -6.06 -27.84 -10.43
N MET A 115 -5.69 -27.62 -9.17
CA MET A 115 -4.43 -28.12 -8.62
C MET A 115 -4.58 -29.48 -7.92
N LYS A 116 -5.81 -29.96 -7.70
CA LYS A 116 -6.11 -31.22 -7.01
C LYS A 116 -5.41 -31.34 -5.66
N VAL A 117 -5.38 -30.22 -4.93
CA VAL A 117 -4.81 -30.14 -3.59
C VAL A 117 -5.90 -30.54 -2.60
N ASP A 118 -5.59 -31.50 -1.74
CA ASP A 118 -6.48 -31.89 -0.66
C ASP A 118 -6.48 -30.84 0.44
N TYR A 119 -7.67 -30.52 0.93
CA TYR A 119 -7.87 -29.60 2.02
C TYR A 119 -9.05 -30.05 2.89
N TRP A 120 -9.00 -29.68 4.16
CA TRP A 120 -9.93 -30.12 5.18
C TRP A 120 -10.74 -28.95 5.70
N LEU A 121 -12.05 -29.19 5.82
CA LEU A 121 -13.07 -28.24 6.23
C LEU A 121 -13.80 -28.73 7.48
N ASN A 122 -14.31 -27.78 8.24
CA ASN A 122 -15.26 -28.06 9.30
C ASN A 122 -16.66 -28.28 8.69
N PRO A 123 -17.27 -29.47 8.85
CA PRO A 123 -18.58 -29.77 8.26
C PRO A 123 -19.69 -28.84 8.79
N VAL A 124 -19.54 -28.29 9.99
CA VAL A 124 -20.52 -27.37 10.59
C VAL A 124 -20.56 -26.03 9.87
N GLU A 125 -19.42 -25.57 9.33
CA GLU A 125 -19.32 -24.26 8.66
C GLU A 125 -19.81 -24.30 7.21
N VAL A 126 -19.90 -25.49 6.63
CA VAL A 126 -20.34 -25.72 5.24
C VAL A 126 -21.73 -26.35 5.16
N ASP A 127 -22.45 -26.43 6.29
CA ASP A 127 -23.81 -26.92 6.31
C ASP A 127 -24.72 -25.96 5.51
N GLY A 128 -25.48 -26.52 4.55
CA GLY A 128 -26.31 -25.75 3.62
C GLY A 128 -25.59 -25.11 2.42
N PHE A 129 -24.31 -25.41 2.18
CA PHE A 129 -23.61 -24.89 1.00
C PHE A 129 -24.16 -25.49 -0.30
N THR A 130 -24.39 -24.62 -1.29
CA THR A 130 -24.74 -25.00 -2.66
C THR A 130 -23.51 -25.39 -3.47
N SER A 131 -23.68 -26.14 -4.56
CA SER A 131 -22.57 -26.52 -5.46
C SER A 131 -21.79 -25.31 -5.98
N ARG A 132 -22.46 -24.17 -6.23
CA ARG A 132 -21.79 -22.93 -6.66
C ARG A 132 -20.88 -22.36 -5.57
N GLN A 133 -21.32 -22.40 -4.30
CA GLN A 133 -20.48 -21.95 -3.18
C GLN A 133 -19.28 -22.87 -2.98
N PHE A 134 -19.45 -24.19 -3.15
CA PHE A 134 -18.32 -25.12 -3.12
C PHE A 134 -17.30 -24.86 -4.24
N HIS A 135 -17.75 -24.54 -5.45
CA HIS A 135 -16.83 -24.15 -6.53
C HIS A 135 -16.07 -22.85 -6.23
N HIS A 136 -16.74 -21.86 -5.65
CA HIS A 136 -16.07 -20.62 -5.23
C HIS A 136 -15.06 -20.92 -4.10
N LEU A 137 -15.45 -21.76 -3.16
CA LEU A 137 -14.59 -22.17 -2.05
C LEU A 137 -13.35 -22.92 -2.55
N ASP A 138 -13.48 -23.80 -3.55
CA ASP A 138 -12.35 -24.47 -4.20
C ASP A 138 -11.38 -23.45 -4.82
N GLN A 139 -11.89 -22.41 -5.48
CA GLN A 139 -11.05 -21.35 -6.05
C GLN A 139 -10.34 -20.52 -4.98
N THR A 140 -11.04 -20.18 -3.89
CA THR A 140 -10.44 -19.47 -2.75
C THR A 140 -9.35 -20.33 -2.09
N ALA A 141 -9.61 -21.63 -1.88
CA ALA A 141 -8.65 -22.56 -1.31
C ALA A 141 -7.37 -22.67 -2.16
N GLU A 142 -7.51 -22.69 -3.50
CA GLU A 142 -6.36 -22.66 -4.41
C GLU A 142 -5.48 -21.42 -4.22
N ILE A 143 -6.09 -20.24 -4.14
CA ILE A 143 -5.36 -18.97 -3.94
C ILE A 143 -4.66 -18.97 -2.58
N GLN A 144 -5.36 -19.37 -1.53
CA GLN A 144 -4.81 -19.45 -0.18
C GLN A 144 -3.65 -20.44 -0.09
N TYR A 145 -3.76 -21.60 -0.73
CA TYR A 145 -2.69 -22.59 -0.79
C TYR A 145 -1.43 -22.05 -1.46
N VAL A 146 -1.57 -21.39 -2.62
CA VAL A 146 -0.43 -20.75 -3.30
C VAL A 146 0.19 -19.66 -2.44
N GLN A 147 -0.63 -18.84 -1.78
CA GLN A 147 -0.15 -17.78 -0.90
C GLN A 147 0.65 -18.36 0.28
N GLN A 148 0.14 -19.44 0.89
CA GLN A 148 0.83 -20.12 1.97
C GLN A 148 2.17 -20.73 1.50
N LEU A 149 2.18 -21.38 0.32
CA LEU A 149 3.42 -21.88 -0.28
C LEU A 149 4.44 -20.77 -0.57
N ARG A 150 4.00 -19.57 -0.96
CA ARG A 150 4.88 -18.41 -1.15
C ARG A 150 5.56 -18.02 0.14
N VAL A 151 4.79 -17.87 1.22
CA VAL A 151 5.32 -17.53 2.55
C VAL A 151 6.34 -18.58 3.01
N PHE A 152 6.00 -19.87 2.92
CA PHE A 152 6.94 -20.93 3.30
C PHE A 152 8.20 -20.96 2.44
N CYS A 153 8.08 -20.67 1.15
CA CYS A 153 9.26 -20.55 0.28
C CYS A 153 10.12 -19.34 0.68
N GLU A 154 9.52 -18.20 1.01
CA GLU A 154 10.25 -17.03 1.50
C GLU A 154 11.01 -17.32 2.80
N GLU A 155 10.38 -18.03 3.74
CA GLU A 155 11.01 -18.50 4.98
C GLU A 155 12.19 -19.45 4.70
N GLU A 156 12.03 -20.42 3.79
CA GLU A 156 13.10 -21.33 3.35
C GLU A 156 14.28 -20.56 2.74
N MET A 157 13.99 -19.58 1.88
CA MET A 157 15.00 -18.72 1.27
C MET A 157 15.72 -17.85 2.29
N GLU A 158 15.00 -17.27 3.25
CA GLU A 158 15.59 -16.48 4.33
C GLU A 158 16.50 -17.35 5.20
N ALA A 159 16.03 -18.53 5.59
CA ALA A 159 16.82 -19.49 6.36
C ALA A 159 18.11 -19.88 5.63
N ARG A 160 18.03 -20.13 4.32
CA ARG A 160 19.22 -20.37 3.49
C ARG A 160 20.15 -19.16 3.44
N SER A 161 19.61 -17.96 3.26
CA SER A 161 20.39 -16.71 3.23
C SER A 161 21.13 -16.46 4.55
N ARG A 162 20.45 -16.69 5.68
CA ARG A 162 21.07 -16.63 7.02
C ARG A 162 22.25 -17.58 7.14
N LEU A 163 22.09 -18.84 6.71
CA LEU A 163 23.20 -19.81 6.71
C LEU A 163 24.38 -19.36 5.84
N VAL A 164 24.12 -18.74 4.69
CA VAL A 164 25.17 -18.19 3.81
C VAL A 164 25.90 -17.03 4.49
N GLN A 165 25.17 -16.10 5.12
CA GLN A 165 25.74 -14.96 5.83
C GLN A 165 26.61 -15.41 7.02
N GLU A 166 26.11 -16.38 7.80
CA GLU A 166 26.86 -17.00 8.89
C GLU A 166 28.09 -17.76 8.40
N ALA A 167 28.05 -18.32 7.19
CA ALA A 167 29.17 -19.02 6.58
C ALA A 167 30.22 -18.06 6.02
N GLN A 168 29.84 -16.89 5.50
CA GLN A 168 30.81 -15.90 4.98
C GLN A 168 31.65 -15.27 6.09
N GLY A 169 31.05 -14.99 7.25
CA GLY A 169 31.76 -14.36 8.37
C GLY A 169 32.44 -13.04 7.97
N TRP A 170 33.35 -12.53 8.81
CA TRP A 170 34.06 -11.26 8.55
C TRP A 170 35.50 -11.42 8.04
N PHE A 171 36.06 -12.63 8.16
CA PHE A 171 37.48 -12.88 7.89
C PHE A 171 37.77 -14.17 7.13
N VAL A 172 37.06 -15.26 7.45
CA VAL A 172 37.28 -16.57 6.83
C VAL A 172 35.93 -17.21 6.59
N GLN A 173 35.75 -17.74 5.38
CA GLN A 173 34.54 -18.45 4.99
C GLN A 173 34.55 -19.86 5.59
N ASP A 174 33.52 -20.20 6.36
CA ASP A 174 33.25 -21.56 6.84
C ASP A 174 32.68 -22.39 5.68
N THR A 175 33.53 -23.22 5.08
CA THR A 175 33.15 -24.07 3.94
C THR A 175 32.10 -25.11 4.33
N ALA A 176 32.12 -25.64 5.55
CA ALA A 176 31.15 -26.64 6.01
C ALA A 176 29.74 -26.04 6.10
N LYS A 177 29.61 -24.85 6.68
CA LYS A 177 28.33 -24.13 6.69
C LYS A 177 27.88 -23.73 5.29
N MET A 178 28.80 -23.35 4.41
CA MET A 178 28.48 -23.03 3.01
C MET A 178 27.94 -24.25 2.26
N HIS A 179 28.51 -25.43 2.48
CA HIS A 179 28.00 -26.68 1.90
C HIS A 179 26.61 -27.02 2.46
N LYS A 180 26.38 -26.83 3.76
CA LYS A 180 25.05 -27.00 4.36
C LYS A 180 24.01 -26.06 3.73
N ALA A 181 24.35 -24.79 3.52
CA ALA A 181 23.46 -23.82 2.89
C ALA A 181 23.16 -24.14 1.41
N LYS A 182 24.12 -24.73 0.69
CA LYS A 182 23.92 -25.16 -0.70
C LYS A 182 23.03 -26.41 -0.82
N ASN A 183 23.15 -27.32 0.15
CA ASN A 183 22.42 -28.58 0.17
C ASN A 183 21.07 -28.49 0.92
N MET A 184 20.71 -27.31 1.44
CA MET A 184 19.42 -27.10 2.09
C MET A 184 18.29 -27.33 1.08
N GLU A 185 17.39 -28.26 1.41
CA GLU A 185 16.23 -28.55 0.58
C GLU A 185 15.18 -27.45 0.73
N MET A 186 14.81 -26.84 -0.39
CA MET A 186 13.72 -25.86 -0.46
C MET A 186 12.49 -26.55 -1.05
N ALA A 187 11.84 -27.40 -0.25
CA ALA A 187 10.76 -28.26 -0.71
C ALA A 187 9.54 -27.45 -1.17
N ASN A 188 9.22 -26.37 -0.46
CA ASN A 188 8.08 -25.52 -0.79
C ASN A 188 8.36 -24.66 -2.03
N CYS A 189 9.57 -24.14 -2.17
CA CYS A 189 9.97 -23.44 -3.40
C CYS A 189 9.92 -24.35 -4.63
N ARG A 190 10.40 -25.60 -4.52
CA ARG A 190 10.30 -26.59 -5.63
C ARG A 190 8.86 -26.92 -5.99
N LYS A 191 7.97 -27.05 -5.00
CA LYS A 191 6.53 -27.22 -5.26
C LYS A 191 5.97 -26.02 -6.02
N LEU A 192 6.32 -24.80 -5.61
CA LEU A 192 5.86 -23.58 -6.27
C LEU A 192 6.38 -23.45 -7.71
N GLU A 193 7.63 -23.85 -7.94
CA GLU A 193 8.23 -23.97 -9.28
C GLU A 193 7.51 -25.01 -10.15
N SER A 194 7.17 -26.18 -9.59
CA SER A 194 6.42 -27.22 -10.30
C SER A 194 5.02 -26.77 -10.74
N LEU A 195 4.44 -25.78 -10.04
CA LEU A 195 3.18 -25.14 -10.38
C LEU A 195 3.34 -24.03 -11.44
N GLY A 196 4.57 -23.68 -11.85
CA GLY A 196 4.85 -22.61 -12.80
C GLY A 196 4.57 -21.20 -12.26
N LEU A 197 4.47 -21.05 -10.93
CA LEU A 197 4.07 -19.80 -10.27
C LEU A 197 5.27 -19.00 -9.75
N LEU A 198 6.48 -19.55 -9.89
CA LEU A 198 7.73 -18.93 -9.47
C LEU A 198 8.19 -18.03 -10.62
N ARG A 199 8.02 -16.71 -10.45
CA ARG A 199 8.47 -15.73 -11.44
C ARG A 199 9.89 -15.34 -11.07
N ASN A 200 10.85 -15.79 -11.87
CA ASN A 200 12.27 -15.40 -11.78
C ASN A 200 12.44 -13.88 -11.92
#